data_AF-A0A1M7KC02-F1
#
_entry.id   AF-A0A1M7KC02-F1
#
_cell.length_a   1.000
_cell.length_b   1.000
_cell.length_c   1.000
_cell.angle_alpha   90.00
_cell.angle_beta   90.00
_cell.angle_gamma   90.00
#
_symmetry.space_group_name_H-M   'P 1'
#
loop_
_entity.id
_entity.type
_entity.pdbx_description
1 polymer ?
#
loop_
_entity_poly.entity_id
_entity_poly.type
_entity_poly.pdbx_seq_one_letter_code
_entity_poly.pdbx_strand_id
1 'polypeptide(L)' 'MAFILTDENFETEVLKSDKLAVVDFWAEWCGACAAMGLVIGDLAKFRNIARCK' A
#
# COMPACT_ATOMS: atom_id res chain seq x y z
N MET A 1 -5.41 6.94 3.34
CA MET A 1 -6.31 5.81 3.67
C MET A 1 -5.73 4.61 2.95
N ALA A 2 -5.28 3.58 3.66
CA ALA A 2 -4.65 2.41 3.05
C ALA A 2 -5.70 1.30 2.90
N PHE A 3 -6.05 0.94 1.67
CA PHE A 3 -6.84 -0.25 1.39
C PHE A 3 -5.90 -1.47 1.37
N ILE A 4 -6.43 -2.63 1.77
CA ILE A 4 -5.67 -3.87 1.85
C ILE A 4 -5.67 -4.52 0.47
N LEU A 5 -4.49 -4.70 -0.11
CA LEU A 5 -4.32 -5.51 -1.31
C LEU A 5 -4.25 -6.99 -0.93
N THR A 6 -4.96 -7.80 -1.70
CA THR A 6 -4.91 -9.25 -1.73
C THR A 6 -4.61 -9.69 -3.16
N ASP A 7 -4.16 -10.92 -3.36
CA ASP A 7 -3.82 -11.43 -4.70
C ASP A 7 -4.98 -11.24 -5.70
N GLU A 8 -6.21 -11.43 -5.23
CA GLU A 8 -7.44 -11.32 -6.03
C GLU A 8 -7.78 -9.90 -6.45
N ASN A 9 -7.39 -8.88 -5.68
CA ASN A 9 -7.71 -7.48 -5.99
C ASN A 9 -6.56 -6.72 -6.65
N PHE A 10 -5.35 -7.30 -6.66
CA PHE A 10 -4.16 -6.69 -7.24
C PHE A 10 -4.33 -6.43 -8.75
N GLU A 11 -4.94 -7.37 -9.47
CA GLU A 11 -5.11 -7.23 -10.91
C GLU A 11 -6.05 -6.07 -11.27
N THR A 12 -7.13 -5.88 -10.53
CA THR A 12 -8.09 -4.82 -10.79
C THR A 12 -7.64 -3.47 -10.25
N GLU A 13 -7.07 -3.42 -9.05
CA GLU A 13 -6.74 -2.17 -8.35
C GLU A 13 -5.36 -1.61 -8.74
N VAL A 14 -4.42 -2.46 -9.17
CA VAL A 14 -3.05 -2.07 -9.53
C VAL A 14 -2.80 -2.24 -11.02
N LEU A 15 -3.00 -3.44 -11.58
CA LEU A 15 -2.65 -3.70 -12.99
C LEU A 15 -3.58 -3.03 -13.99
N LYS A 16 -4.88 -2.92 -13.68
CA LYS A 16 -5.88 -2.26 -14.54
C LYS A 16 -6.11 -0.79 -14.20
N SER A 17 -5.31 -0.21 -13.30
CA SER A 17 -5.47 1.18 -12.86
C SER A 17 -4.68 2.13 -13.75
N ASP A 18 -5.34 3.14 -14.29
CA ASP A 18 -4.70 4.27 -15.01
C ASP A 18 -3.95 5.23 -14.08
N LYS A 19 -4.00 5.00 -12.76
CA LYS A 19 -3.37 5.85 -11.75
C LYS A 19 -2.08 5.20 -11.26
N LEU A 20 -1.07 6.04 -11.03
CA LEU A 20 0.18 5.59 -10.44
C LEU A 20 -0.07 5.01 -9.04
N ALA A 21 0.08 3.69 -8.93
CA ALA A 21 -0.07 2.93 -7.70
C ALA A 21 1.29 2.75 -7.02
N VAL A 22 1.34 2.95 -5.70
CA VAL A 22 2.50 2.62 -4.86
C VAL A 22 2.07 1.51 -3.93
N VAL A 23 2.79 0.39 -3.96
CA VAL A 23 2.48 -0.79 -3.15
C VAL A 23 3.49 -0.86 -2.01
N ASP A 24 2.99 -0.78 -0.77
CA ASP A 24 3.77 -0.98 0.44
C ASP A 24 3.59 -2.43 0.93
N PHE A 25 4.64 -3.22 0.79
CA PHE A 25 4.70 -4.61 1.27
C PHE A 25 5.16 -4.59 2.72
N TRP A 26 4.23 -4.84 3.65
CA TRP A 26 4.49 -4.77 5.08
C TRP A 26 3.99 -6.03 5.77
N ALA A 27 4.54 -6.34 6.94
CA ALA A 27 4.08 -7.45 7.76
C ALA A 27 4.12 -7.09 9.25
N GLU A 28 3.27 -7.72 10.05
CA GLU A 28 3.16 -7.43 11.50
C GLU A 28 4.43 -7.80 12.27
N TRP A 29 5.23 -8.73 11.76
CA TRP A 29 6.53 -9.10 12.32
C TRP A 29 7.69 -8.19 11.85
N CYS A 30 7.43 -7.27 10.92
CA CYS A 30 8.44 -6.35 10.41
C CYS A 30 8.48 -5.06 11.24
N GLY A 31 9.30 -5.04 12.28
CA GLY A 31 9.46 -3.87 13.17
C GLY A 31 9.91 -2.58 12.44
N ALA A 32 10.76 -2.71 11.41
CA ALA A 32 11.17 -1.56 10.59
C ALA A 32 10.01 -1.03 9.73
N CYS A 33 9.14 -1.90 9.23
CA CYS A 33 7.97 -1.53 8.43
C CYS A 33 6.95 -0.74 9.28
N ALA A 34 6.78 -1.10 10.55
CA ALA A 34 5.90 -0.37 11.47
C ALA A 34 6.34 1.09 11.66
N ALA A 35 7.65 1.35 11.76
CA ALA A 35 8.18 2.71 11.85
C ALA A 35 7.98 3.51 10.55
N MET A 36 8.15 2.88 9.39
CA MET A 36 7.90 3.51 8.09
C MET A 36 6.40 3.74 7.82
N GLY A 37 5.51 3.02 8.49
CA GLY A 37 4.06 3.15 8.34
C GLY A 37 3.52 4.56 8.58
N LEU A 38 4.18 5.38 9.41
CA LEU A 38 3.83 6.80 9.60
C LEU A 38 4.13 7.63 8.36
N VAL A 39 5.32 7.47 7.80
CA VAL A 39 5.74 8.18 6.58
C VAL A 39 4.89 7.74 5.38
N ILE A 40 4.64 6.43 5.26
CA ILE A 40 3.78 5.89 4.20
C ILE A 40 2.33 6.35 4.39
N GLY A 41 1.85 6.45 5.62
CA GLY A 41 0.54 7.02 5.95
C GLY A 41 0.40 8.49 5.55
N ASP A 42 1.45 9.29 5.73
CA ASP A 42 1.48 10.69 5.27
C ASP A 42 1.56 10.79 3.74
N LEU A 43 2.36 9.95 3.09
CA LEU A 43 2.43 9.91 1.62
C LEU A 43 1.11 9.44 0.97
N ALA A 44 0.35 8.58 1.66
CA ALA A 44 -0.98 8.13 1.22
C ALA A 44 -2.05 9.23 1.23
N LYS A 45 -1.75 10.43 1.73
CA LYS A 45 -2.61 11.62 1.59
C LYS A 45 -2.40 12.31 0.24
N PHE A 46 -1.22 12.16 -0.36
CA PHE A 46 -0.82 12.84 -1.58
C PHE A 46 -0.81 11.91 -2.80
N ARG A 47 -0.75 10.59 -2.59
CA ARG A 47 -0.70 9.57 -3.64
C ARG A 47 -1.60 8.38 -3.32
N ASN A 48 -1.93 7.62 -4.36
CA ASN A 48 -2.71 6.39 -4.23
C ASN A 48 -1.79 5.25 -3.78
N ILE A 49 -1.64 5.11 -2.46
CA ILE A 49 -0.79 4.09 -1.84
C ILE A 49 -1.64 2.96 -1.29
N ALA A 50 -1.32 1.75 -1.70
CA ALA A 50 -2.00 0.52 -1.33
C ALA A 50 -1.06 -0.32 -0.45
N ARG A 51 -1.57 -0.87 0.65
CA ARG A 51 -0.77 -1.75 1.53
C ARG A 51 -1.07 -3.19 1.19
N CYS A 52 -0.07 -3.93 0.76
CA CYS A 52 -0.15 -5.37 0.61
C CYS A 52 0.26 -6.00 1.94
N LYS A 53 -0.64 -6.79 2.52
CA LYS A 53 -0.30 -7.67 3.64
C LYS A 53 0.45 -8.90 3.12
#